data_AF-A0A7S1GLX4-F1
#
_entry.id   AF-A0A7S1GLX4-F1
#
_cell.length_a   1.000
_cell.length_b   1.000
_cell.length_c   1.000
_cell.angle_alpha   90.00
_cell.angle_beta   90.00
_cell.angle_gamma   90.00
#
_symmetry.space_group_name_H-M   'P 1'
#
loop_
_entity.id
_entity.type
_entity.pdbx_description
1 polymer ?
#
loop_
_entity_poly.entity_id
_entity_poly.type
_entity_poly.pdbx_seq_one_letter_code
_entity_poly.pdbx_strand_id
1 'polypeptide(L)'
;ELEKLRMTRDEHERKEIVLSSRLNAAKKKEAAKSNLVEGLEDQIKSLKEEVSSLGKKLTDAKAKGDQEKETASQTQKALEERVQKAESLAQEERRLNDDRKKKMKTFVETKQEELRQAKAQADELNLELSQSNRSMREHHGRWKQLHAQWVQSQTRNRELQRDLNRMKKDSENMSKLGDHMTMQLSRSAQETEEHKSKRLTAKSELMAVLRSLEQEKEVCSKLRDSIKFTFTPKALSQQQLLREGLQELESELNRLSLRLGRPLLPPPRSSDQLFTLDQSYHDGKEAESPASPGSKKTRSEIDTVHLLSNLEDETQRVSQGIMALGSSIERFHQLLDDSGDRTCFTALTDLLGAAAPPDSEDDGSQAASMTGPRLALGSSRSYGQVPNAINNS
;
A
#
# COMPACT_ATOMS: atom_id res chain seq x y z
N GLU A 1 -74.47 -69.95 223.76
CA GLU A 1 -73.16 -69.77 223.08
C GLU A 1 -72.99 -70.56 221.77
N LEU A 2 -73.75 -71.63 221.52
CA LEU A 2 -73.69 -72.39 220.24
C LEU A 2 -74.25 -71.66 219.00
N GLU A 3 -74.98 -70.56 219.18
CA GLU A 3 -75.62 -69.81 218.09
C GLU A 3 -74.70 -68.72 217.47
N LYS A 4 -73.67 -68.28 218.21
CA LYS A 4 -72.71 -67.27 217.72
C LYS A 4 -71.65 -67.81 216.76
N LEU A 5 -71.44 -69.13 216.69
CA LEU A 5 -70.45 -69.76 215.81
C LEU A 5 -70.99 -70.14 214.42
N ARG A 6 -72.32 -70.14 214.21
CA ARG A 6 -72.91 -70.37 212.87
C ARG A 6 -72.89 -69.11 212.01
N MET A 7 -73.15 -67.94 212.61
CA MET A 7 -73.20 -66.66 211.89
C MET A 7 -71.84 -66.24 211.29
N THR A 8 -70.72 -66.62 211.91
CA THR A 8 -69.37 -66.26 211.41
C THR A 8 -68.94 -67.09 210.21
N ARG A 9 -69.52 -68.28 209.99
CA ARG A 9 -69.22 -69.13 208.83
C ARG A 9 -69.90 -68.61 207.56
N ASP A 10 -71.16 -68.22 207.66
CA ASP A 10 -71.94 -67.72 206.52
C ASP A 10 -71.39 -66.38 205.97
N GLU A 11 -70.73 -65.59 206.83
CA GLU A 11 -70.13 -64.32 206.42
C GLU A 11 -68.76 -64.49 205.72
N HIS A 12 -68.08 -65.64 205.91
CA HIS A 12 -66.83 -65.95 205.23
C HIS A 12 -67.08 -66.46 203.79
N GLU A 13 -68.10 -67.29 203.57
CA GLU A 13 -68.46 -67.76 202.22
C GLU A 13 -68.90 -66.62 201.29
N ARG A 14 -69.58 -65.59 201.81
CA ARG A 14 -69.97 -64.42 201.00
C ARG A 14 -68.77 -63.59 200.51
N LYS A 15 -67.68 -63.53 201.28
CA LYS A 15 -66.48 -62.76 200.88
C LYS A 15 -65.68 -63.45 199.77
N GLU A 16 -65.70 -64.78 199.72
CA GLU A 16 -64.97 -65.56 198.72
C GLU A 16 -65.61 -65.44 197.31
N ILE A 17 -66.95 -65.42 197.24
CA ILE A 17 -67.68 -65.25 195.98
C ILE A 17 -67.41 -63.88 195.34
N VAL A 18 -67.29 -62.82 196.14
CA VAL A 18 -67.03 -61.46 195.63
C VAL A 18 -65.61 -61.33 195.07
N LEU A 19 -64.62 -61.99 195.67
CA LEU A 19 -63.23 -61.96 195.20
C LEU A 19 -63.04 -62.72 193.88
N SER A 20 -63.73 -63.86 193.69
CA SER A 20 -63.63 -64.63 192.44
C SER A 20 -64.23 -63.89 191.24
N SER A 21 -65.36 -63.17 191.45
CA SER A 21 -65.99 -62.34 190.41
C SER A 21 -65.09 -61.19 189.95
N ARG A 22 -64.37 -60.55 190.89
CA ARG A 22 -63.48 -59.43 190.58
C ARG A 22 -62.25 -59.86 189.77
N LEU A 23 -61.71 -61.04 190.05
CA LEU A 23 -60.57 -61.61 189.30
C LEU A 23 -60.92 -61.91 187.84
N ASN A 24 -62.11 -62.47 187.59
CA ASN A 24 -62.56 -62.77 186.23
C ASN A 24 -62.83 -61.51 185.40
N ALA A 25 -63.29 -60.43 186.02
CA ALA A 25 -63.47 -59.14 185.34
C ALA A 25 -62.14 -58.48 184.92
N ALA A 26 -61.07 -58.65 185.73
CA ALA A 26 -59.76 -58.09 185.42
C ALA A 26 -59.10 -58.78 184.21
N LYS A 27 -59.10 -60.12 184.16
CA LYS A 27 -58.55 -60.89 183.03
C LYS A 27 -59.22 -60.55 181.69
N LYS A 28 -60.53 -60.30 181.70
CA LYS A 28 -61.27 -59.93 180.48
C LYS A 28 -60.88 -58.56 179.93
N LYS A 29 -60.51 -57.61 180.80
CA LYS A 29 -60.02 -56.28 180.38
C LYS A 29 -58.58 -56.30 179.87
N GLU A 30 -57.74 -57.19 180.40
CA GLU A 30 -56.35 -57.34 179.93
C GLU A 30 -56.29 -57.98 178.54
N ALA A 31 -57.08 -59.03 178.30
CA ALA A 31 -57.23 -59.63 176.98
C ALA A 31 -57.74 -58.63 175.92
N ALA A 32 -58.68 -57.76 176.27
CA ALA A 32 -59.18 -56.73 175.36
C ALA A 32 -58.12 -55.67 174.99
N LYS A 33 -57.18 -55.36 175.90
CA LYS A 33 -56.08 -54.44 175.62
C LYS A 33 -55.01 -55.08 174.74
N SER A 34 -54.69 -56.35 174.95
CA SER A 34 -53.73 -57.08 174.12
C SER A 34 -54.18 -57.13 172.65
N ASN A 35 -55.45 -57.47 172.40
CA ASN A 35 -55.99 -57.54 171.05
C ASN A 35 -56.02 -56.16 170.34
N LEU A 36 -56.19 -55.07 171.10
CA LEU A 36 -56.18 -53.72 170.53
C LEU A 36 -54.75 -53.30 170.13
N VAL A 37 -53.74 -53.66 170.92
CA VAL A 37 -52.33 -53.38 170.59
C VAL A 37 -51.92 -54.16 169.35
N GLU A 38 -52.27 -55.43 169.26
CA GLU A 38 -51.98 -56.28 168.10
C GLU A 38 -52.63 -55.71 166.82
N GLY A 39 -53.90 -55.26 166.92
CA GLY A 39 -54.58 -54.60 165.79
C GLY A 39 -53.96 -53.26 165.36
N LEU A 40 -53.39 -52.49 166.28
CA LEU A 40 -52.69 -51.24 165.95
C LEU A 40 -51.30 -51.50 165.34
N GLU A 41 -50.60 -52.54 165.78
CA GLU A 41 -49.32 -52.95 165.20
C GLU A 41 -49.48 -53.43 163.75
N ASP A 42 -50.55 -54.18 163.46
CA ASP A 42 -50.89 -54.60 162.10
C ASP A 42 -51.26 -53.40 161.20
N GLN A 43 -52.00 -52.41 161.71
CA GLN A 43 -52.27 -51.18 160.98
C GLN A 43 -51.00 -50.39 160.68
N ILE A 44 -50.06 -50.30 161.63
CA ILE A 44 -48.78 -49.63 161.42
C ILE A 44 -47.94 -50.35 160.37
N LYS A 45 -47.91 -51.69 160.38
CA LYS A 45 -47.25 -52.48 159.33
C LYS A 45 -47.89 -52.25 157.98
N SER A 46 -49.22 -52.33 157.88
CA SER A 46 -49.97 -52.09 156.64
C SER A 46 -49.68 -50.70 156.08
N LEU A 47 -49.72 -49.66 156.92
CA LEU A 47 -49.43 -48.29 156.48
C LEU A 47 -47.96 -48.11 156.08
N LYS A 48 -47.01 -48.77 156.74
CA LYS A 48 -45.59 -48.73 156.33
C LYS A 48 -45.37 -49.42 154.98
N GLU A 49 -46.00 -50.56 154.75
CA GLU A 49 -45.97 -51.24 153.46
C GLU A 49 -46.62 -50.39 152.37
N GLU A 50 -47.75 -49.75 152.67
CA GLU A 50 -48.45 -48.87 151.75
C GLU A 50 -47.60 -47.63 151.40
N VAL A 51 -47.01 -46.95 152.40
CA VAL A 51 -46.08 -45.82 152.19
C VAL A 51 -44.83 -46.26 151.42
N SER A 52 -44.29 -47.44 151.70
CA SER A 52 -43.17 -48.00 150.94
C SER A 52 -43.55 -48.29 149.48
N SER A 53 -44.74 -48.86 149.27
CA SER A 53 -45.27 -49.17 147.94
C SER A 53 -45.58 -47.90 147.14
N LEU A 54 -46.13 -46.87 147.78
CA LEU A 54 -46.39 -45.56 147.17
C LEU A 54 -45.09 -44.81 146.90
N GLY A 55 -44.09 -44.92 147.78
CA GLY A 55 -42.75 -44.41 147.55
C GLY A 55 -42.11 -45.04 146.31
N LYS A 56 -42.19 -46.36 146.17
CA LYS A 56 -41.73 -47.08 144.96
C LYS A 56 -42.50 -46.67 143.71
N LYS A 57 -43.83 -46.58 143.79
CA LYS A 57 -44.67 -46.10 142.66
C LYS A 57 -44.32 -44.67 142.26
N LEU A 58 -44.01 -43.79 143.22
CA LEU A 58 -43.60 -42.41 142.96
C LEU A 58 -42.22 -42.37 142.29
N THR A 59 -41.26 -43.18 142.74
CA THR A 59 -39.94 -43.26 142.09
C THR A 59 -40.04 -43.84 140.69
N ASP A 60 -40.88 -44.86 140.48
CA ASP A 60 -41.11 -45.46 139.17
C ASP A 60 -41.83 -44.49 138.22
N ALA A 61 -42.81 -43.73 138.72
CA ALA A 61 -43.49 -42.70 137.93
C ALA A 61 -42.56 -41.54 137.56
N LYS A 62 -41.66 -41.14 138.47
CA LYS A 62 -40.62 -40.14 138.17
C LYS A 62 -39.63 -40.67 137.13
N ALA A 63 -39.13 -41.89 137.29
CA ALA A 63 -38.22 -42.51 136.33
C ALA A 63 -38.87 -42.66 134.94
N LYS A 64 -40.14 -43.07 134.87
CA LYS A 64 -40.90 -43.10 133.61
C LYS A 64 -41.10 -41.70 133.03
N GLY A 65 -41.43 -40.71 133.84
CA GLY A 65 -41.57 -39.32 133.39
C GLY A 65 -40.26 -38.74 132.84
N ASP A 66 -39.12 -39.06 133.47
CA ASP A 66 -37.80 -38.63 132.98
C ASP A 66 -37.42 -39.38 131.69
N GLN A 67 -37.71 -40.69 131.60
CA GLN A 67 -37.53 -41.47 130.37
C GLN A 67 -38.42 -40.99 129.22
N GLU A 68 -39.68 -40.65 129.50
CA GLU A 68 -40.61 -40.06 128.52
C GLU A 68 -40.13 -38.67 128.07
N LYS A 69 -39.61 -37.83 128.97
CA LYS A 69 -39.02 -36.53 128.61
C LYS A 69 -37.77 -36.70 127.76
N GLU A 70 -36.91 -37.66 128.08
CA GLU A 70 -35.69 -37.91 127.32
C GLU A 70 -36.02 -38.45 125.92
N THR A 71 -36.95 -39.40 125.80
CA THR A 71 -37.43 -39.90 124.50
C THR A 71 -38.17 -38.82 123.70
N ALA A 72 -38.97 -37.95 124.35
CA ALA A 72 -39.58 -36.78 123.71
C ALA A 72 -38.52 -35.79 123.21
N SER A 73 -37.47 -35.52 124.00
CA SER A 73 -36.37 -34.65 123.59
C SER A 73 -35.56 -35.24 122.43
N GLN A 74 -35.27 -36.54 122.45
CA GLN A 74 -34.56 -37.23 121.36
C GLN A 74 -35.40 -37.26 120.07
N THR A 75 -36.70 -37.55 120.17
CA THR A 75 -37.60 -37.54 119.01
C THR A 75 -37.79 -36.13 118.46
N GLN A 76 -37.89 -35.12 119.31
CA GLN A 76 -37.92 -33.71 118.89
C GLN A 76 -36.64 -33.33 118.14
N LYS A 77 -35.45 -33.63 118.67
CA LYS A 77 -34.17 -33.39 117.98
C LYS A 77 -34.09 -34.11 116.64
N ALA A 78 -34.50 -35.38 116.59
CA ALA A 78 -34.52 -36.16 115.35
C ALA A 78 -35.50 -35.57 114.31
N LEU A 79 -36.65 -35.04 114.74
CA LEU A 79 -37.59 -34.35 113.86
C LEU A 79 -37.02 -33.02 113.36
N GLU A 80 -36.44 -32.22 114.24
CA GLU A 80 -35.79 -30.95 113.88
C GLU A 80 -34.66 -31.16 112.87
N GLU A 81 -33.79 -32.15 113.09
CA GLU A 81 -32.74 -32.51 112.13
C GLU A 81 -33.30 -32.99 110.78
N ARG A 82 -34.40 -33.75 110.80
CA ARG A 82 -35.07 -34.18 109.55
C ARG A 82 -35.71 -33.00 108.82
N VAL A 83 -36.31 -32.05 109.53
CA VAL A 83 -36.87 -30.83 108.95
C VAL A 83 -35.76 -29.98 108.34
N GLN A 84 -34.66 -29.73 109.07
CA GLN A 84 -33.52 -28.98 108.55
C GLN A 84 -32.89 -29.64 107.31
N LYS A 85 -32.77 -30.98 107.29
CA LYS A 85 -32.32 -31.71 106.10
C LYS A 85 -33.30 -31.61 104.94
N ALA A 86 -34.60 -31.67 105.19
CA ALA A 86 -35.62 -31.51 104.16
C ALA A 86 -35.64 -30.08 103.59
N GLU A 87 -35.48 -29.08 104.45
CA GLU A 87 -35.38 -27.66 104.05
C GLU A 87 -34.13 -27.39 103.23
N SER A 88 -32.96 -27.93 103.62
CA SER A 88 -31.72 -27.76 102.86
C SER A 88 -31.79 -28.42 101.48
N LEU A 89 -32.35 -29.64 101.40
CA LEU A 89 -32.59 -30.32 100.12
C LEU A 89 -33.60 -29.56 99.24
N ALA A 90 -34.67 -29.03 99.83
CA ALA A 90 -35.65 -28.22 99.10
C ALA A 90 -35.03 -26.91 98.58
N GLN A 91 -34.13 -26.30 99.34
CA GLN A 91 -33.40 -25.10 98.92
C GLN A 91 -32.38 -25.41 97.81
N GLU A 92 -31.68 -26.54 97.89
CA GLU A 92 -30.76 -27.01 96.85
C GLU A 92 -31.50 -27.29 95.54
N GLU A 93 -32.63 -28.01 95.57
CA GLU A 93 -33.45 -28.26 94.39
C GLU A 93 -34.00 -26.96 93.77
N ARG A 94 -34.42 -25.99 94.59
CA ARG A 94 -34.79 -24.65 94.08
C ARG A 94 -33.62 -23.98 93.37
N ARG A 95 -32.42 -24.01 93.97
CA ARG A 95 -31.21 -23.44 93.36
C ARG A 95 -30.87 -24.13 92.04
N LEU A 96 -30.90 -25.46 91.99
CA LEU A 96 -30.63 -26.23 90.78
C LEU A 96 -31.67 -25.95 89.68
N ASN A 97 -32.95 -25.79 90.05
CA ASN A 97 -34.00 -25.42 89.11
C ASN A 97 -33.77 -24.02 88.53
N ASP A 98 -33.41 -23.04 89.37
CA ASP A 98 -33.08 -21.69 88.91
C ASP A 98 -31.84 -21.69 88.00
N ASP A 99 -30.82 -22.48 88.30
CA ASP A 99 -29.65 -22.65 87.45
C ASP A 99 -30.00 -23.32 86.11
N ARG A 100 -30.88 -24.33 86.10
CA ARG A 100 -31.39 -24.93 84.86
C ARG A 100 -32.19 -23.93 84.02
N LYS A 101 -33.06 -23.13 84.65
CA LYS A 101 -33.80 -22.06 83.96
C LYS A 101 -32.87 -21.02 83.36
N LYS A 102 -31.85 -20.58 84.10
CA LYS A 102 -30.83 -19.65 83.59
C LYS A 102 -30.08 -20.23 82.39
N LYS A 103 -29.59 -21.47 82.49
CA LYS A 103 -28.91 -22.16 81.39
C LYS A 103 -29.80 -22.31 80.15
N MET A 104 -31.06 -22.69 80.34
CA MET A 104 -32.02 -22.81 79.25
C MET A 104 -32.31 -21.46 78.60
N LYS A 105 -32.50 -20.40 79.39
CA LYS A 105 -32.69 -19.04 78.89
C LYS A 105 -31.51 -18.60 78.04
N THR A 106 -30.28 -18.72 78.55
CA THR A 106 -29.07 -18.38 77.80
C THR A 106 -28.95 -19.21 76.52
N PHE A 107 -29.23 -20.52 76.58
CA PHE A 107 -29.21 -21.37 75.39
C PHE A 107 -30.20 -20.90 74.31
N VAL A 108 -31.43 -20.56 74.69
CA VAL A 108 -32.45 -20.05 73.77
C VAL A 108 -32.03 -18.70 73.18
N GLU A 109 -31.52 -17.78 73.99
CA GLU A 109 -31.01 -16.47 73.55
C GLU A 109 -29.84 -16.62 72.57
N THR A 110 -28.88 -17.52 72.87
CA THR A 110 -27.77 -17.83 71.96
C THR A 110 -28.25 -18.41 70.64
N LYS A 111 -29.19 -19.38 70.67
CA LYS A 111 -29.73 -19.97 69.43
C LYS A 111 -30.56 -18.98 68.62
N GLN A 112 -31.26 -18.08 69.28
CA GLN A 112 -32.01 -17.01 68.60
C GLN A 112 -31.06 -16.03 67.92
N GLU A 113 -29.95 -15.65 68.56
CA GLU A 113 -28.95 -14.78 67.95
C GLU A 113 -28.18 -15.48 66.82
N GLU A 114 -27.80 -16.75 66.97
CA GLU A 114 -27.22 -17.55 65.88
C GLU A 114 -28.15 -17.60 64.66
N LEU A 115 -29.46 -17.82 64.88
CA LEU A 115 -30.45 -17.82 63.80
C LEU A 115 -30.57 -16.44 63.14
N ARG A 116 -30.52 -15.35 63.93
CA ARG A 116 -30.55 -13.97 63.41
C ARG A 116 -29.31 -13.68 62.56
N GLN A 117 -28.14 -14.11 63.01
CA GLN A 117 -26.88 -13.98 62.27
C GLN A 117 -26.89 -14.80 60.98
N ALA A 118 -27.34 -16.05 61.04
CA ALA A 118 -27.46 -16.90 59.86
C ALA A 118 -28.42 -16.32 58.80
N LYS A 119 -29.54 -15.72 59.23
CA LYS A 119 -30.45 -14.99 58.32
C LYS A 119 -29.79 -13.78 57.69
N ALA A 120 -29.09 -12.96 58.49
CA ALA A 120 -28.39 -11.80 57.97
C ALA A 120 -27.32 -12.17 56.93
N GLN A 121 -26.55 -13.25 57.20
CA GLN A 121 -25.57 -13.78 56.25
C GLN A 121 -26.22 -14.34 54.97
N ALA A 122 -27.36 -15.02 55.09
CA ALA A 122 -28.09 -15.51 53.93
C ALA A 122 -28.62 -14.37 53.05
N ASP A 123 -29.12 -13.29 53.67
CA ASP A 123 -29.57 -12.10 52.97
C ASP A 123 -28.41 -11.36 52.26
N GLU A 124 -27.25 -11.27 52.92
CA GLU A 124 -26.02 -10.70 52.36
C GLU A 124 -25.53 -11.50 51.14
N LEU A 125 -25.44 -12.84 51.27
CA LEU A 125 -25.05 -13.71 50.15
C LEU A 125 -26.05 -13.64 48.99
N ASN A 126 -27.36 -13.54 49.27
CA ASN A 126 -28.38 -13.36 48.24
C ASN A 126 -28.21 -12.02 47.51
N LEU A 127 -27.86 -10.95 48.25
CA LEU A 127 -27.57 -9.65 47.66
C LEU A 127 -26.35 -9.73 46.74
N GLU A 128 -25.25 -10.31 47.20
CA GLU A 128 -24.03 -10.50 46.39
C GLU A 128 -24.30 -11.34 45.14
N LEU A 129 -25.06 -12.43 45.26
CA LEU A 129 -25.47 -13.27 44.14
C LEU A 129 -26.31 -12.48 43.13
N SER A 130 -27.25 -11.65 43.61
CA SER A 130 -28.07 -10.80 42.75
C SER A 130 -27.25 -9.75 41.99
N GLN A 131 -26.27 -9.15 42.67
CA GLN A 131 -25.35 -8.16 42.09
C GLN A 131 -24.43 -8.81 41.05
N SER A 132 -23.86 -9.97 41.36
CA SER A 132 -23.05 -10.76 40.43
C SER A 132 -23.84 -11.15 39.18
N ASN A 133 -25.07 -11.64 39.35
CA ASN A 133 -25.97 -11.97 38.23
C ASN A 133 -26.35 -10.74 37.39
N ARG A 134 -26.47 -9.57 38.00
CA ARG A 134 -26.69 -8.31 37.27
C ARG A 134 -25.45 -7.93 36.46
N SER A 135 -24.27 -7.94 37.08
CA SER A 135 -22.99 -7.66 36.42
C SER A 135 -22.74 -8.60 35.23
N MET A 136 -22.97 -9.90 35.40
CA MET A 136 -22.84 -10.89 34.32
C MET A 136 -23.77 -10.59 33.14
N ARG A 137 -25.02 -10.19 33.40
CA ARG A 137 -25.96 -9.79 32.34
C ARG A 137 -25.52 -8.52 31.63
N GLU A 138 -25.00 -7.54 32.36
CA GLU A 138 -24.47 -6.29 31.78
C GLU A 138 -23.23 -6.56 30.91
N HIS A 139 -22.29 -7.38 31.38
CA HIS A 139 -21.12 -7.80 30.60
C HIS A 139 -21.50 -8.57 29.34
N HIS A 140 -22.46 -9.50 29.43
CA HIS A 140 -22.99 -10.20 28.27
C HIS A 140 -23.62 -9.25 27.25
N GLY A 141 -24.39 -8.25 27.72
CA GLY A 141 -24.96 -7.20 26.89
C GLY A 141 -23.88 -6.39 26.15
N ARG A 142 -22.85 -5.93 26.86
CA ARG A 142 -21.71 -5.21 26.29
C ARG A 142 -20.96 -6.06 25.26
N TRP A 143 -20.73 -7.34 25.56
CA TRP A 143 -20.09 -8.27 24.64
C TRP A 143 -20.88 -8.43 23.34
N LYS A 144 -22.21 -8.62 23.41
CA LYS A 144 -23.07 -8.69 22.22
C LYS A 144 -23.00 -7.41 21.38
N GLN A 145 -23.04 -6.25 22.03
CA GLN A 145 -22.95 -4.95 21.35
C GLN A 145 -21.59 -4.79 20.64
N LEU A 146 -20.49 -5.09 21.33
CA LEU A 146 -19.15 -5.02 20.76
C LEU A 146 -18.96 -6.00 19.61
N HIS A 147 -19.50 -7.22 19.74
CA HIS A 147 -19.49 -8.21 18.67
C HIS A 147 -20.25 -7.73 17.44
N ALA A 148 -21.44 -7.14 17.61
CA ALA A 148 -22.20 -6.56 16.50
C ALA A 148 -21.42 -5.42 15.80
N GLN A 149 -20.78 -4.54 16.57
CA GLN A 149 -19.93 -3.48 16.02
C GLN A 149 -18.71 -4.04 15.25
N TRP A 150 -18.09 -5.10 15.76
CA TRP A 150 -16.99 -5.77 15.09
C TRP A 150 -17.43 -6.39 13.75
N VAL A 151 -18.57 -7.09 13.70
CA VAL A 151 -19.13 -7.64 12.46
C VAL A 151 -19.46 -6.55 11.44
N GLN A 152 -20.03 -5.42 11.89
CA GLN A 152 -20.29 -4.26 11.02
C GLN A 152 -18.99 -3.66 10.46
N SER A 153 -17.98 -3.47 11.31
CA SER A 153 -16.66 -2.98 10.90
C SER A 153 -15.98 -3.92 9.89
N GLN A 154 -16.07 -5.24 10.11
CA GLN A 154 -15.56 -6.24 9.18
C GLN A 154 -16.24 -6.17 7.81
N THR A 155 -17.56 -5.98 7.79
CA THR A 155 -18.34 -5.84 6.55
C THR A 155 -17.92 -4.58 5.79
N ARG A 156 -17.79 -3.44 6.49
CA ARG A 156 -17.32 -2.18 5.93
C ARG A 156 -15.88 -2.28 5.38
N ASN A 157 -15.00 -2.98 6.08
CA ASN A 157 -13.62 -3.18 5.61
C ASN A 157 -13.59 -3.97 4.29
N ARG A 158 -14.41 -5.02 4.15
CA ARG A 158 -14.55 -5.78 2.90
C ARG A 158 -15.08 -4.91 1.75
N GLU A 159 -16.00 -3.98 2.02
CA GLU A 159 -16.49 -3.01 1.02
C GLU A 159 -15.38 -2.06 0.59
N LEU A 160 -14.66 -1.46 1.54
CA LEU A 160 -13.53 -0.57 1.25
C LEU A 160 -12.42 -1.28 0.45
N GLN A 161 -12.16 -2.56 0.72
CA GLN A 161 -11.22 -3.35 -0.08
C GLN A 161 -11.69 -3.53 -1.52
N ARG A 162 -12.99 -3.75 -1.74
CA ARG A 162 -13.56 -3.84 -3.10
C ARG A 162 -13.44 -2.51 -3.83
N ASP A 163 -13.74 -1.40 -3.16
CA ASP A 163 -13.65 -0.06 -3.76
C ASP A 163 -12.20 0.33 -4.06
N LEU A 164 -11.26 0.01 -3.18
CA LEU A 164 -9.83 0.19 -3.42
C LEU A 164 -9.36 -0.60 -4.64
N ASN A 165 -9.83 -1.85 -4.81
CA ASN A 165 -9.50 -2.65 -5.99
C ASN A 165 -10.13 -2.09 -7.28
N ARG A 166 -11.34 -1.52 -7.21
CA ARG A 166 -11.96 -0.79 -8.33
C ARG A 166 -11.12 0.42 -8.73
N MET A 167 -10.77 1.27 -7.76
CA MET A 167 -9.93 2.45 -8.02
C MET A 167 -8.54 2.08 -8.57
N LYS A 168 -7.93 0.99 -8.10
CA LYS A 168 -6.68 0.48 -8.68
C LYS A 168 -6.84 0.12 -10.15
N LYS A 169 -7.89 -0.63 -10.49
CA LYS A 169 -8.18 -1.00 -11.89
C LYS A 169 -8.46 0.23 -12.75
N ASP A 170 -9.20 1.21 -12.23
CA ASP A 170 -9.48 2.45 -12.94
C ASP A 170 -8.21 3.29 -13.15
N SER A 171 -7.33 3.35 -12.14
CA SER A 171 -6.01 3.99 -12.25
C SER A 171 -5.13 3.32 -13.31
N GLU A 172 -5.07 1.99 -13.32
CA GLU A 172 -4.35 1.24 -14.37
C GLU A 172 -4.92 1.50 -15.76
N ASN A 173 -6.25 1.59 -15.89
CA ASN A 173 -6.90 1.93 -17.17
C ASN A 173 -6.55 3.37 -17.61
N MET A 174 -6.56 4.33 -16.69
CA MET A 174 -6.15 5.71 -16.96
C MET A 174 -4.67 5.81 -17.34
N SER A 175 -3.79 5.04 -16.69
CA SER A 175 -2.39 4.94 -17.07
C SER A 175 -2.23 4.43 -18.51
N LYS A 176 -2.92 3.34 -18.87
CA LYS A 176 -2.89 2.79 -20.24
C LYS A 176 -3.42 3.79 -21.27
N LEU A 177 -4.48 4.54 -20.91
CA LEU A 177 -5.00 5.61 -21.76
C LEU A 177 -3.97 6.73 -21.92
N GLY A 178 -3.29 7.12 -20.85
CA GLY A 178 -2.19 8.09 -20.86
C GLY A 178 -1.03 7.64 -21.75
N ASP A 179 -0.62 6.38 -21.67
CA ASP A 179 0.42 5.80 -22.52
C ASP A 179 0.00 5.80 -24.00
N HIS A 180 -1.26 5.44 -24.27
CA HIS A 180 -1.81 5.47 -25.62
C HIS A 180 -1.81 6.88 -26.22
N MET A 181 -2.24 7.88 -25.45
CA MET A 181 -2.20 9.28 -25.90
C MET A 181 -0.78 9.77 -26.10
N THR A 182 0.15 9.41 -25.22
CA THR A 182 1.58 9.75 -25.35
C THR A 182 2.16 9.16 -26.63
N MET A 183 1.84 7.90 -26.94
CA MET A 183 2.23 7.25 -28.19
C MET A 183 1.63 7.94 -29.41
N GLN A 184 0.34 8.32 -29.39
CA GLN A 184 -0.30 9.04 -30.49
C GLN A 184 0.33 10.42 -30.72
N LEU A 185 0.62 11.16 -29.65
CA LEU A 185 1.30 12.45 -29.72
C LEU A 185 2.72 12.31 -30.28
N SER A 186 3.47 11.29 -29.84
CA SER A 186 4.80 10.99 -30.37
C SER A 186 4.75 10.66 -31.87
N ARG A 187 3.77 9.85 -32.30
CA ARG A 187 3.56 9.53 -33.71
C ARG A 187 3.22 10.77 -34.53
N SER A 188 2.31 11.61 -34.04
CA SER A 188 1.94 12.86 -34.72
C SER A 188 3.14 13.81 -34.81
N ALA A 189 3.94 13.95 -33.75
CA ALA A 189 5.16 14.73 -33.76
C ALA A 189 6.16 14.21 -34.80
N GLN A 190 6.37 12.90 -34.87
CA GLN A 190 7.25 12.28 -35.87
C GLN A 190 6.75 12.53 -37.30
N GLU A 191 5.45 12.37 -37.57
CA GLU A 191 4.86 12.64 -38.87
C GLU A 191 5.08 14.11 -39.29
N THR A 192 4.93 15.06 -38.36
CA THR A 192 5.18 16.48 -38.67
C THR A 192 6.66 16.79 -38.96
N GLU A 193 7.60 16.17 -38.24
CA GLU A 193 9.04 16.28 -38.53
C GLU A 193 9.40 15.61 -39.87
N GLU A 194 8.79 14.47 -40.21
CA GLU A 194 8.96 13.83 -41.52
C GLU A 194 8.46 14.74 -42.65
N HIS A 195 7.29 15.37 -42.51
CA HIS A 195 6.79 16.34 -43.48
C HIS A 195 7.67 17.58 -43.61
N LYS A 196 8.24 18.07 -42.51
CA LYS A 196 9.21 19.17 -42.51
C LYS A 196 10.50 18.77 -43.24
N SER A 197 11.03 17.58 -42.97
CA SER A 197 12.20 17.03 -43.65
C SER A 197 11.98 16.86 -45.16
N LYS A 198 10.83 16.31 -45.56
CA LYS A 198 10.41 16.20 -46.99
C LYS A 198 10.33 17.58 -47.66
N ARG A 199 9.72 18.57 -47.00
CA ARG A 199 9.65 19.95 -47.51
C ARG A 199 11.02 20.59 -47.67
N LEU A 200 11.93 20.40 -46.71
CA LEU A 200 13.30 20.90 -46.79
C LEU A 200 14.08 20.24 -47.93
N THR A 201 13.92 18.93 -48.11
CA THR A 201 14.55 18.17 -49.19
C THR A 201 14.06 18.67 -50.55
N ALA A 202 12.74 18.74 -50.76
CA ALA A 202 12.15 19.27 -51.99
C ALA A 202 12.59 20.74 -52.26
N LYS A 203 12.65 21.58 -51.22
CA LYS A 203 13.19 22.95 -51.34
C LYS A 203 14.65 22.92 -51.83
N SER A 204 15.49 22.05 -51.27
CA SER A 204 16.90 21.94 -51.66
C SER A 204 17.08 21.46 -53.10
N GLU A 205 16.24 20.53 -53.56
CA GLU A 205 16.19 20.03 -54.94
C GLU A 205 15.75 21.13 -55.91
N LEU A 206 14.67 21.85 -55.58
CA LEU A 206 14.21 23.00 -56.38
C LEU A 206 15.29 24.08 -56.48
N MET A 207 15.98 24.40 -55.39
CA MET A 207 17.11 25.33 -55.40
C MET A 207 18.29 24.81 -56.22
N ALA A 208 18.47 23.49 -56.35
CA ALA A 208 19.48 22.91 -57.23
C ALA A 208 19.07 23.03 -58.70
N VAL A 209 17.81 22.73 -59.04
CA VAL A 209 17.27 22.90 -60.40
C VAL A 209 17.29 24.37 -60.82
N LEU A 210 16.89 25.31 -59.95
CA LEU A 210 16.93 26.74 -60.23
C LEU A 210 18.35 27.19 -60.58
N ARG A 211 19.35 26.79 -59.79
CA ARG A 211 20.76 27.07 -60.10
C ARG A 211 21.20 26.45 -61.43
N SER A 212 20.72 25.27 -61.78
CA SER A 212 21.01 24.63 -63.08
C SER A 212 20.39 25.43 -64.24
N LEU A 213 19.15 25.89 -64.09
CA LEU A 213 18.46 26.70 -65.10
C LEU A 213 19.11 28.08 -65.30
N GLU A 214 19.58 28.71 -64.22
CA GLU A 214 20.34 29.96 -64.31
C GLU A 214 21.64 29.77 -65.11
N GLN A 215 22.34 28.66 -64.90
CA GLN A 215 23.54 28.31 -65.66
C GLN A 215 23.23 28.05 -67.14
N GLU A 216 22.18 27.28 -67.45
CA GLU A 216 21.75 27.05 -68.83
C GLU A 216 21.33 28.36 -69.53
N LYS A 217 20.65 29.25 -68.81
CA LYS A 217 20.30 30.58 -69.33
C LYS A 217 21.54 31.41 -69.65
N GLU A 218 22.57 31.36 -68.81
CA GLU A 218 23.85 32.03 -69.06
C GLU A 218 24.55 31.46 -70.30
N VAL A 219 24.63 30.13 -70.42
CA VAL A 219 25.20 29.45 -71.60
C VAL A 219 24.41 29.79 -72.87
N CYS A 220 23.08 29.77 -72.82
CA CYS A 220 22.22 30.17 -73.94
C CYS A 220 22.41 31.65 -74.32
N SER A 221 22.65 32.53 -73.34
CA SER A 221 22.97 33.93 -73.61
C SER A 221 24.30 34.05 -74.34
N LYS A 222 25.37 33.40 -73.84
CA LYS A 222 26.70 33.37 -74.47
C LYS A 222 26.62 32.87 -75.91
N LEU A 223 25.95 31.74 -76.15
CA LEU A 223 25.78 31.17 -77.50
C LEU A 223 25.04 32.13 -78.43
N ARG A 224 23.93 32.73 -77.96
CA ARG A 224 23.15 33.71 -78.74
C ARG A 224 23.97 34.94 -79.09
N ASP A 225 24.75 35.45 -78.13
CA ASP A 225 25.59 36.62 -78.33
C ASP A 225 26.72 36.33 -79.32
N SER A 226 27.40 35.18 -79.22
CA SER A 226 28.40 34.75 -80.20
C SER A 226 27.80 34.60 -81.61
N ILE A 227 26.61 34.00 -81.73
CA ILE A 227 25.92 33.90 -83.03
C ILE A 227 25.60 35.30 -83.58
N LYS A 228 25.00 36.16 -82.76
CA LYS A 228 24.51 37.47 -83.19
C LYS A 228 25.64 38.44 -83.52
N PHE A 229 26.69 38.48 -82.71
CA PHE A 229 27.72 39.52 -82.79
C PHE A 229 29.02 39.03 -83.44
N THR A 230 29.30 37.73 -83.46
CA THR A 230 30.53 37.19 -84.06
C THR A 230 30.23 36.48 -85.37
N PHE A 231 29.39 35.45 -85.35
CA PHE A 231 29.20 34.58 -86.52
C PHE A 231 28.33 35.20 -87.60
N THR A 232 27.21 35.84 -87.24
CA THR A 232 26.29 36.44 -88.23
C THR A 232 26.98 37.54 -89.05
N PRO A 233 27.71 38.50 -88.43
CA PRO A 233 28.42 39.52 -89.20
C PRO A 233 29.54 38.93 -90.06
N LYS A 234 30.31 37.95 -89.55
CA LYS A 234 31.34 37.25 -90.34
C LYS A 234 30.73 36.54 -91.55
N ALA A 235 29.65 35.79 -91.37
CA ALA A 235 28.97 35.09 -92.45
C ALA A 235 28.40 36.05 -93.51
N LEU A 236 27.81 37.18 -93.10
CA LEU A 236 27.34 38.21 -94.03
C LEU A 236 28.49 38.87 -94.80
N SER A 237 29.61 39.16 -94.13
CA SER A 237 30.81 39.69 -94.77
C SER A 237 31.41 38.71 -95.77
N GLN A 238 31.50 37.43 -95.41
CA GLN A 238 31.93 36.35 -96.31
C GLN A 238 31.00 36.20 -97.52
N GLN A 239 29.68 36.26 -97.31
CA GLN A 239 28.70 36.25 -98.38
C GLN A 239 28.88 37.43 -99.34
N GLN A 240 29.18 38.61 -98.81
CA GLN A 240 29.43 39.81 -99.61
C GLN A 240 30.71 39.66 -100.45
N LEU A 241 31.82 39.21 -99.85
CA LEU A 241 33.07 38.96 -100.57
C LEU A 241 32.92 37.90 -101.67
N LEU A 242 32.15 36.84 -101.41
CA LEU A 242 31.83 35.83 -102.44
C LEU A 242 31.01 36.44 -103.58
N ARG A 243 30.04 37.30 -103.29
CA ARG A 243 29.26 37.98 -104.33
C ARG A 243 30.13 38.89 -105.18
N GLU A 244 31.01 39.65 -104.55
CA GLU A 244 31.97 40.53 -105.24
C GLU A 244 32.92 39.71 -106.13
N GLY A 245 33.55 38.66 -105.58
CA GLY A 245 34.42 37.78 -106.36
C GLY A 245 33.69 37.07 -107.51
N LEU A 246 32.43 36.65 -107.33
CA LEU A 246 31.64 36.09 -108.43
C LEU A 246 31.34 37.12 -109.52
N GLN A 247 31.07 38.38 -109.16
CA GLN A 247 30.87 39.47 -110.13
C GLN A 247 32.16 39.80 -110.89
N GLU A 248 33.30 39.82 -110.19
CA GLU A 248 34.63 40.00 -110.81
C GLU A 248 34.93 38.86 -111.78
N LEU A 249 34.74 37.60 -111.37
CA LEU A 249 34.92 36.44 -112.24
C LEU A 249 34.01 36.49 -113.47
N GLU A 250 32.74 36.88 -113.29
CA GLU A 250 31.80 37.05 -114.40
C GLU A 250 32.27 38.15 -115.38
N SER A 251 32.81 39.25 -114.86
CA SER A 251 33.39 40.33 -115.68
C SER A 251 34.59 39.85 -116.49
N GLU A 252 35.47 39.04 -115.89
CA GLU A 252 36.64 38.45 -116.56
C GLU A 252 36.25 37.39 -117.59
N LEU A 253 35.26 36.55 -117.29
CA LEU A 253 34.71 35.61 -118.25
C LEU A 253 34.09 36.32 -119.46
N ASN A 254 33.38 37.42 -119.24
CA ASN A 254 32.86 38.27 -120.32
C ASN A 254 34.00 38.88 -121.15
N ARG A 255 35.10 39.29 -120.52
CA ARG A 255 36.30 39.80 -121.20
C ARG A 255 37.00 38.73 -122.05
N LEU A 256 37.16 37.52 -121.52
CA LEU A 256 37.67 36.37 -122.26
C LEU A 256 36.74 36.01 -123.44
N SER A 257 35.44 36.02 -123.21
CA SER A 257 34.41 35.77 -124.22
C SER A 257 34.48 36.77 -125.38
N LEU A 258 34.68 38.06 -125.08
CA LEU A 258 34.93 39.10 -126.10
C LEU A 258 36.20 38.82 -126.90
N ARG A 259 37.30 38.41 -126.25
CA ARG A 259 38.57 38.04 -126.91
C ARG A 259 38.42 36.84 -127.84
N LEU A 260 37.64 35.83 -127.46
CA LEU A 260 37.46 34.60 -128.23
C LEU A 260 36.40 34.73 -129.35
N GLY A 261 35.68 35.87 -129.43
CA GLY A 261 34.67 36.12 -130.45
C GLY A 261 33.46 35.19 -130.39
N ARG A 262 33.26 34.48 -129.27
CA ARG A 262 32.10 33.61 -129.01
C ARG A 262 31.63 33.77 -127.57
N PRO A 263 30.32 33.93 -127.32
CA PRO A 263 29.78 33.94 -125.97
C PRO A 263 30.10 32.62 -125.25
N LEU A 264 30.88 32.68 -124.16
CA LEU A 264 31.18 31.53 -123.30
C LEU A 264 30.06 31.23 -122.29
N LEU A 265 29.19 32.20 -122.02
CA LEU A 265 28.07 32.04 -121.10
C LEU A 265 26.78 31.72 -121.89
N PRO A 266 26.10 30.59 -121.61
CA PRO A 266 24.71 30.44 -122.04
C PRO A 266 23.85 31.54 -121.39
N PRO A 267 22.82 32.06 -122.07
CA PRO A 267 21.96 33.10 -121.49
C PRO A 267 21.34 32.58 -120.19
N PRO A 268 21.17 33.45 -119.16
CA PRO A 268 20.58 33.05 -117.90
C PRO A 268 19.21 32.46 -118.18
N ARG A 269 19.10 31.14 -118.01
CA ARG A 269 17.79 30.49 -117.98
C ARG A 269 17.06 31.08 -116.79
N SER A 270 15.88 31.61 -117.03
CA SER A 270 14.88 31.95 -116.01
C SER A 270 14.68 30.73 -115.13
N SER A 271 15.45 30.64 -114.05
CA SER A 271 15.39 29.55 -113.09
C SER A 271 14.38 29.93 -112.03
N ASP A 272 13.10 29.86 -112.40
CA ASP A 272 11.96 29.72 -111.49
C ASP A 272 11.92 28.32 -110.85
N GLN A 273 13.08 27.71 -110.57
CA GLN A 273 13.17 26.45 -109.85
C GLN A 273 14.21 26.59 -108.74
N LEU A 274 13.82 27.30 -107.68
CA LEU A 274 14.51 27.23 -106.42
C LEU A 274 13.79 26.25 -105.50
N PHE A 275 14.34 25.04 -105.46
CA PHE A 275 14.49 24.19 -104.29
C PHE A 275 13.28 24.07 -103.35
N THR A 276 12.42 23.10 -103.65
CA THR A 276 11.80 22.27 -102.61
C THR A 276 12.90 21.57 -101.83
N LEU A 277 13.35 22.18 -100.73
CA LEU A 277 14.08 21.48 -99.69
C LEU A 277 13.06 20.65 -98.91
N ASP A 278 13.03 19.36 -99.22
CA ASP A 278 12.34 18.33 -98.46
C ASP A 278 12.84 18.37 -97.02
N GLN A 279 12.10 19.06 -96.16
CA GLN A 279 12.34 19.09 -94.73
C GLN A 279 11.71 17.82 -94.16
N SER A 280 12.43 16.71 -94.30
CA SER A 280 12.08 15.44 -93.67
C SER A 280 11.97 15.66 -92.16
N TYR A 281 10.74 15.60 -91.66
CA TYR A 281 10.44 15.42 -90.25
C TYR A 281 11.14 14.16 -89.75
N HIS A 282 12.28 14.33 -89.07
CA HIS A 282 12.72 13.32 -88.12
C HIS A 282 11.93 13.51 -86.83
N ASP A 283 10.82 12.77 -86.76
CA ASP A 283 10.16 12.34 -85.54
C ASP A 283 11.18 11.56 -84.69
N GLY A 284 11.91 12.31 -83.86
CA GLY A 284 12.79 11.78 -82.83
C GLY A 284 11.99 11.57 -81.57
N LYS A 285 11.37 10.39 -81.44
CA LYS A 285 11.02 9.81 -80.14
C LYS A 285 12.22 9.92 -79.20
N GLU A 286 12.13 10.77 -78.18
CA GLU A 286 12.92 10.57 -76.97
C GLU A 286 12.09 9.80 -75.96
N ALA A 287 12.53 8.56 -75.77
CA ALA A 287 12.13 7.69 -74.70
C ALA A 287 12.43 8.36 -73.35
N GLU A 288 11.39 8.48 -72.53
CA GLU A 288 11.55 8.66 -71.09
C GLU A 288 12.41 7.52 -70.53
N SER A 289 13.58 7.87 -70.02
CA SER A 289 14.31 7.04 -69.06
C SER A 289 15.11 7.89 -68.09
N PRO A 290 15.19 7.46 -66.82
CA PRO A 290 15.32 8.34 -65.68
C PRO A 290 16.75 8.85 -65.55
N ALA A 291 16.90 10.17 -65.50
CA ALA A 291 18.16 10.83 -65.27
C ALA A 291 18.65 10.55 -63.83
N SER A 292 19.72 9.78 -63.72
CA SER A 292 20.55 9.69 -62.52
C SER A 292 21.17 11.08 -62.20
N PRO A 293 21.02 11.61 -60.98
CA PRO A 293 21.47 12.95 -60.63
C PRO A 293 22.90 12.90 -60.10
N GLY A 294 23.86 13.29 -60.91
CA GLY A 294 25.21 13.54 -60.43
C GLY A 294 26.27 13.48 -61.52
N SER A 295 26.60 14.64 -62.11
CA SER A 295 27.88 15.01 -62.75
C SER A 295 27.77 15.79 -64.08
N LYS A 296 26.57 16.11 -64.58
CA LYS A 296 26.40 16.82 -65.86
C LYS A 296 26.79 18.32 -65.86
N LYS A 297 27.18 18.88 -64.71
CA LYS A 297 27.42 20.33 -64.50
C LYS A 297 28.57 20.91 -65.36
N THR A 298 29.59 20.13 -65.66
CA THR A 298 30.73 20.59 -66.47
C THR A 298 30.59 20.25 -67.95
N ARG A 299 29.69 19.32 -68.30
CA ARG A 299 29.63 18.81 -69.66
C ARG A 299 28.98 19.81 -70.63
N SER A 300 27.87 20.45 -70.23
CA SER A 300 27.16 21.38 -71.12
C SER A 300 27.96 22.66 -71.41
N GLU A 301 28.62 23.25 -70.41
CA GLU A 301 29.44 24.45 -70.62
C GLU A 301 30.66 24.14 -71.50
N ILE A 302 31.37 23.04 -71.22
CA ILE A 302 32.49 22.56 -72.03
C ILE A 302 32.05 22.24 -73.47
N ASP A 303 30.90 21.58 -73.64
CA ASP A 303 30.35 21.25 -74.96
C ASP A 303 29.99 22.53 -75.75
N THR A 304 29.45 23.57 -75.10
CA THR A 304 29.17 24.85 -75.79
C THR A 304 30.43 25.63 -76.17
N VAL A 305 31.47 25.61 -75.33
CA VAL A 305 32.75 26.22 -75.67
C VAL A 305 33.40 25.50 -76.85
N HIS A 306 33.37 24.15 -76.86
CA HIS A 306 33.83 23.38 -78.01
C HIS A 306 33.03 23.65 -79.28
N LEU A 307 31.71 23.78 -79.19
CA LEU A 307 30.86 24.11 -80.33
C LEU A 307 31.19 25.49 -80.91
N LEU A 308 31.36 26.50 -80.04
CA LEU A 308 31.76 27.85 -80.45
C LEU A 308 33.14 27.85 -81.13
N SER A 309 34.10 27.11 -80.58
CA SER A 309 35.43 26.95 -81.18
C SER A 309 35.35 26.31 -82.57
N ASN A 310 34.58 25.23 -82.73
CA ASN A 310 34.42 24.56 -84.02
C ASN A 310 33.78 25.49 -85.08
N LEU A 311 32.81 26.31 -84.68
CA LEU A 311 32.20 27.30 -85.57
C LEU A 311 33.19 28.39 -85.96
N GLU A 312 34.08 28.79 -85.06
CA GLU A 312 35.14 29.77 -85.34
C GLU A 312 36.16 29.22 -86.34
N ASP A 313 36.62 27.98 -86.14
CA ASP A 313 37.53 27.30 -87.06
C ASP A 313 36.92 27.15 -88.46
N GLU A 314 35.65 26.76 -88.54
CA GLU A 314 34.95 26.62 -89.82
C GLU A 314 34.76 27.99 -90.50
N THR A 315 34.40 29.02 -89.75
CA THR A 315 34.28 30.39 -90.28
C THR A 315 35.63 30.85 -90.83
N GLN A 316 36.73 30.57 -90.14
CA GLN A 316 38.07 30.91 -90.60
C GLN A 316 38.45 30.14 -91.89
N ARG A 317 38.11 28.85 -91.97
CA ARG A 317 38.34 28.03 -93.16
C ARG A 317 37.57 28.56 -94.37
N VAL A 318 36.31 28.99 -94.18
CA VAL A 318 35.51 29.62 -95.24
C VAL A 318 36.18 30.92 -95.72
N SER A 319 36.59 31.81 -94.81
CA SER A 319 37.33 33.03 -95.19
C SER A 319 38.58 32.74 -96.00
N GLN A 320 39.37 31.72 -95.62
CA GLN A 320 40.56 31.31 -96.37
C GLN A 320 40.21 30.82 -97.78
N GLY A 321 39.14 30.03 -97.92
CA GLY A 321 38.65 29.59 -99.23
C GLY A 321 38.22 30.75 -100.14
N ILE A 322 37.55 31.76 -99.56
CA ILE A 322 37.13 32.98 -100.29
C ILE A 322 38.35 33.76 -100.79
N MET A 323 39.37 33.96 -99.95
CA MET A 323 40.60 34.66 -100.35
C MET A 323 41.38 33.87 -101.42
N ALA A 324 41.43 32.53 -101.32
CA ALA A 324 42.03 31.68 -102.33
C ALA A 324 41.28 31.77 -103.69
N LEU A 325 39.96 31.90 -103.66
CA LEU A 325 39.15 32.15 -104.85
C LEU A 325 39.46 33.53 -105.44
N GLY A 326 39.43 34.60 -104.61
CA GLY A 326 39.74 35.97 -105.04
C GLY A 326 41.12 36.07 -105.71
N SER A 327 42.17 35.56 -105.05
CA SER A 327 43.52 35.51 -105.64
C SER A 327 43.62 34.69 -106.94
N SER A 328 42.74 33.70 -107.13
CA SER A 328 42.68 32.95 -108.39
C SER A 328 41.98 33.74 -109.50
N ILE A 329 40.96 34.53 -109.15
CA ILE A 329 40.29 35.46 -110.07
C ILE A 329 41.25 36.58 -110.49
N GLU A 330 42.02 37.17 -109.56
CA GLU A 330 43.03 38.18 -109.88
C GLU A 330 44.12 37.64 -110.82
N ARG A 331 44.61 36.40 -110.58
CA ARG A 331 45.55 35.75 -111.51
C ARG A 331 44.93 35.53 -112.89
N PHE A 332 43.65 35.16 -112.95
CA PHE A 332 42.92 35.02 -114.21
C PHE A 332 42.79 36.37 -114.92
N HIS A 333 42.46 37.45 -114.19
CA HIS A 333 42.44 38.81 -114.70
C HIS A 333 43.81 39.23 -115.29
N GLN A 334 44.91 39.01 -114.57
CA GLN A 334 46.28 39.32 -115.05
C GLN A 334 46.61 38.57 -116.35
N LEU A 335 46.22 37.30 -116.47
CA LEU A 335 46.40 36.52 -117.71
C LEU A 335 45.60 37.10 -118.89
N LEU A 336 44.47 37.77 -118.62
CA LEU A 336 43.63 38.40 -119.63
C LEU A 336 44.04 39.85 -119.96
N ASP A 337 44.64 40.58 -119.03
CA ASP A 337 44.94 42.00 -119.19
C ASP A 337 46.24 42.28 -119.98
N ASP A 338 47.17 41.33 -120.00
CA ASP A 338 48.43 41.54 -120.71
C ASP A 338 48.22 41.71 -122.23
N SER A 339 48.71 42.85 -122.70
CA SER A 339 48.66 43.35 -124.06
C SER A 339 49.38 42.43 -125.04
N GLY A 340 48.61 41.77 -125.92
CA GLY A 340 49.01 41.38 -127.28
C GLY A 340 50.01 40.24 -127.48
N ASP A 341 51.00 40.03 -126.60
CA ASP A 341 52.21 39.25 -126.94
C ASP A 341 52.38 37.94 -126.15
N ARG A 342 51.45 37.56 -125.27
CA ARG A 342 51.47 36.26 -124.59
C ARG A 342 50.72 35.19 -125.41
N THR A 343 51.45 34.21 -125.94
CA THR A 343 50.88 33.00 -126.56
C THR A 343 50.50 31.98 -125.47
N CYS A 344 49.63 31.00 -125.76
CA CYS A 344 49.25 29.96 -124.78
C CYS A 344 50.47 29.28 -124.12
N PHE A 345 51.62 29.29 -124.79
CA PHE A 345 52.88 28.78 -124.29
C PHE A 345 53.45 29.61 -123.13
N THR A 346 53.44 30.95 -123.19
CA THR A 346 53.96 31.80 -122.10
C THR A 346 53.06 31.76 -120.85
N ALA A 347 51.73 31.70 -121.04
CA ALA A 347 50.78 31.53 -119.93
C ALA A 347 50.93 30.16 -119.23
N LEU A 348 51.18 29.08 -119.99
CA LEU A 348 51.47 27.76 -119.43
C LEU A 348 52.82 27.71 -118.70
N THR A 349 53.84 28.41 -119.20
CA THR A 349 55.16 28.48 -118.55
C THR A 349 55.11 29.25 -117.22
N ASP A 350 54.31 30.32 -117.11
CA ASP A 350 54.12 31.04 -115.84
C ASP A 350 53.26 30.23 -114.84
N LEU A 351 52.23 29.51 -115.31
CA LEU A 351 51.44 28.58 -114.48
C LEU A 351 52.26 27.38 -113.97
N LEU A 352 53.19 26.87 -114.80
CA LEU A 352 54.11 25.80 -114.43
C LEU A 352 55.34 26.31 -113.63
N GLY A 353 55.72 27.57 -113.81
CA GLY A 353 56.83 28.23 -113.11
C GLY A 353 56.49 28.75 -111.72
N ALA A 354 55.20 29.07 -111.46
CA ALA A 354 54.69 29.41 -110.13
C ALA A 354 54.47 28.19 -109.21
N ALA A 355 54.72 26.97 -109.72
CA ALA A 355 54.74 25.73 -108.94
C ALA A 355 56.13 25.47 -108.33
N ALA A 356 56.67 26.43 -107.59
CA ALA A 356 57.81 26.23 -106.70
C ALA A 356 57.43 26.76 -105.31
N PRO A 357 57.46 25.93 -104.25
CA PRO A 357 57.10 26.37 -102.90
C PRO A 357 58.27 27.15 -102.30
N PRO A 358 58.03 28.29 -101.62
CA PRO A 358 58.97 28.78 -100.64
C PRO A 358 58.74 28.02 -99.33
N ASP A 359 59.67 27.11 -99.04
CA ASP A 359 60.07 26.81 -97.67
C ASP A 359 60.65 28.05 -96.98
N SER A 360 60.72 27.96 -95.65
CA SER A 360 61.43 28.81 -94.68
C SER A 360 60.59 29.86 -93.97
N GLU A 361 60.66 30.06 -92.65
CA GLU A 361 61.26 29.38 -91.49
C GLU A 361 60.84 30.22 -90.25
N ASP A 362 61.01 29.67 -89.04
CA ASP A 362 61.15 30.38 -87.74
C ASP A 362 59.89 31.02 -87.10
N ASP A 363 59.61 30.95 -85.79
CA ASP A 363 60.43 30.59 -84.63
C ASP A 363 59.50 30.29 -83.41
N GLY A 364 59.96 29.44 -82.49
CA GLY A 364 59.91 29.75 -81.06
C GLY A 364 58.74 29.28 -80.17
N SER A 365 59.02 28.22 -79.40
CA SER A 365 58.66 28.07 -77.97
C SER A 365 57.20 27.75 -77.61
N GLN A 366 56.83 26.81 -76.74
CA GLN A 366 57.55 26.19 -75.63
C GLN A 366 56.87 24.86 -75.27
N ALA A 367 57.69 23.83 -75.11
CA ALA A 367 57.32 22.61 -74.42
C ALA A 367 57.26 22.87 -72.91
N ALA A 368 56.18 22.43 -72.26
CA ALA A 368 56.21 22.05 -70.86
C ALA A 368 55.34 20.79 -70.68
N SER A 369 55.96 19.66 -71.02
CA SER A 369 55.64 18.35 -70.47
C SER A 369 55.93 18.37 -68.97
N MET A 370 54.91 18.19 -68.14
CA MET A 370 55.07 17.62 -66.80
C MET A 370 53.96 16.60 -66.56
N THR A 371 54.33 15.37 -66.83
CA THR A 371 53.69 14.13 -66.42
C THR A 371 53.69 13.97 -64.89
N GLY A 372 52.48 13.81 -64.32
CA GLY A 372 52.16 12.99 -63.14
C GLY A 372 52.53 13.53 -61.75
N PRO A 373 52.03 12.93 -60.64
CA PRO A 373 51.28 11.67 -60.57
C PRO A 373 49.96 11.71 -59.76
N ARG A 374 49.18 10.64 -59.94
CA ARG A 374 48.16 10.14 -59.03
C ARG A 374 48.70 10.00 -57.59
N LEU A 375 47.92 10.44 -56.60
CA LEU A 375 47.79 9.75 -55.32
C LEU A 375 46.33 9.69 -54.89
N ALA A 376 45.84 8.45 -54.78
CA ALA A 376 44.67 8.08 -54.00
C ALA A 376 45.04 8.06 -52.52
N LEU A 377 44.14 8.54 -51.64
CA LEU A 377 44.03 8.31 -50.18
C LEU A 377 43.18 9.48 -49.63
N GLY A 378 42.15 9.32 -48.81
CA GLY A 378 41.53 8.15 -48.25
C GLY A 378 40.18 8.58 -47.68
N SER A 379 39.25 7.62 -47.72
CA SER A 379 38.09 7.58 -46.85
C SER A 379 38.50 7.73 -45.39
N SER A 380 37.83 8.61 -44.64
CA SER A 380 37.42 8.36 -43.25
C SER A 380 36.57 9.53 -42.73
N ARG A 381 35.25 9.38 -42.88
CA ARG A 381 34.31 9.93 -41.89
C ARG A 381 34.38 9.02 -40.67
N SER A 382 34.96 9.47 -39.57
CA SER A 382 34.60 8.92 -38.26
C SER A 382 33.50 9.80 -37.68
N TYR A 383 32.34 9.18 -37.49
CA TYR A 383 31.26 9.75 -36.70
C TYR A 383 31.70 9.75 -35.23
N GLY A 384 31.41 10.87 -34.56
CA GLY A 384 31.47 10.97 -33.12
C GLY A 384 30.48 10.00 -32.48
N GLN A 385 30.95 9.30 -31.45
CA GLN A 385 30.18 8.39 -30.62
C GLN A 385 30.57 8.65 -29.16
N VAL A 386 29.71 9.30 -28.38
CA VAL A 386 29.54 9.15 -26.92
C VAL A 386 28.22 9.86 -26.51
N PRO A 387 27.52 9.52 -25.40
CA PRO A 387 27.39 8.27 -24.65
C PRO A 387 25.94 7.75 -24.53
N ASN A 388 25.80 6.45 -24.34
CA ASN A 388 24.59 5.85 -23.76
C ASN A 388 24.61 6.01 -22.22
N ALA A 389 23.58 6.69 -21.73
CA ALA A 389 22.73 6.35 -20.59
C ALA A 389 23.23 5.35 -19.50
N ILE A 390 23.11 5.86 -18.26
CA ILE A 390 22.38 5.24 -17.12
C ILE A 390 22.97 3.94 -16.56
N ASN A 391 23.55 4.07 -15.36
CA ASN A 391 23.45 3.02 -14.34
C ASN A 391 22.73 3.60 -13.12
N ASN A 392 21.57 3.02 -12.83
CA ASN A 392 20.81 3.18 -11.61
C ASN A 392 21.56 2.56 -10.43
N SER A 393 21.59 3.26 -9.30
CA SER A 393 21.61 2.71 -7.95
C SER A 393 20.92 3.69 -7.04
#